data_AF-A0A9P6YJL7-F1
#
_entry.id   AF-A0A9P6YJL7-F1
#
_cell.length_a   1.000
_cell.length_b   1.000
_cell.length_c   1.000
_cell.angle_alpha   90.00
_cell.angle_beta   90.00
_cell.angle_gamma   90.00
#
_symmetry.space_group_name_H-M   'P 1'
#
loop_
_entity.id
_entity.type
_entity.pdbx_description
1 polymer ?
#
loop_
_entity_poly.entity_id
_entity_poly.type
_entity_poly.pdbx_seq_one_letter_code
_entity_poly.pdbx_strand_id
1 'polypeptide(L)'
;MVRALSKNKQESIKSLVLQNKPYSVIMERIPNLKKFTLSRYANKFSPGRVTANPGRKAVLSVTTKSYIRKQIVNGTLKTAKAVHKYLVCTGHAISYSGTIKVMKSMNFHAKIKVKKPLLTKVQKARRLAWAEEHKNWTSDDWRRMVFSDETKVNVYGSDGCN
;
A
#
# COMPACT_ATOMS: atom_id res chain seq x y z
N MET A 1 27.07 28.31 -20.90
CA MET A 1 27.71 28.12 -19.57
C MET A 1 27.03 29.04 -18.55
N VAL A 2 26.47 28.52 -17.45
CA VAL A 2 25.76 29.36 -16.46
C VAL A 2 26.78 30.08 -15.58
N ARG A 3 26.84 31.42 -15.65
CA ARG A 3 27.75 32.22 -14.81
C ARG A 3 27.40 32.08 -13.33
N ALA A 4 28.40 31.79 -12.50
CA ALA A 4 28.24 31.70 -11.06
C ALA A 4 28.02 33.10 -10.46
N LEU A 5 27.24 33.17 -9.38
CA LEU A 5 27.04 34.41 -8.62
C LEU A 5 28.36 34.82 -7.93
N SER A 6 28.61 36.11 -7.74
CA SER A 6 29.80 36.58 -7.02
C SER A 6 29.89 36.00 -5.60
N LYS A 7 31.10 35.75 -5.09
CA LYS A 7 31.34 35.13 -3.78
C LYS A 7 30.61 35.87 -2.64
N ASN A 8 30.67 37.21 -2.62
CA ASN A 8 29.99 38.04 -1.60
C ASN A 8 28.47 37.83 -1.60
N LYS A 9 27.86 37.70 -2.79
CA LYS A 9 26.43 37.41 -2.89
C LYS A 9 26.11 35.99 -2.44
N GLN A 10 26.99 35.03 -2.72
CA GLN A 10 26.84 33.65 -2.23
C GLN A 10 26.90 33.56 -0.70
N GLU A 11 27.85 34.26 -0.06
CA GLU A 11 28.00 34.32 1.39
C GLU A 11 26.82 35.01 2.07
N SER A 12 26.31 36.10 1.46
CA SER A 12 25.10 36.78 1.91
C SER A 12 23.86 35.90 1.82
N ILE A 13 23.72 35.10 0.75
CA ILE A 13 22.65 34.10 0.64
C ILE A 13 22.82 33.02 1.72
N LYS A 14 24.05 32.52 1.92
CA LYS A 14 24.35 31.48 2.91
C LYS A 14 23.98 31.94 4.32
N SER A 15 24.37 33.13 4.74
CA SER A 15 24.05 33.66 6.07
C SER A 15 22.55 33.83 6.29
N LEU A 16 21.84 34.42 5.33
CA LEU A 16 20.40 34.66 5.43
C LEU A 16 19.56 33.38 5.39
N VAL A 17 19.97 32.38 4.60
CA VAL A 17 19.33 31.06 4.57
C VAL A 17 19.54 30.30 5.88
N LEU A 18 20.75 30.35 6.46
CA LEU A 18 21.04 29.75 7.76
C LEU A 18 20.26 30.43 8.90
N GLN A 19 19.97 31.73 8.79
CA GLN A 19 19.10 32.48 9.70
C GLN A 19 17.59 32.20 9.48
N ASN A 20 17.22 31.25 8.61
CA ASN A 20 15.85 30.87 8.28
C ASN A 20 14.96 32.06 7.82
N LYS A 21 15.54 33.05 7.15
CA LYS A 21 14.79 34.20 6.62
C LYS A 21 13.92 33.77 5.42
N PRO A 22 12.70 34.32 5.25
CA PRO A 22 11.85 34.00 4.11
C PRO A 22 12.43 34.54 2.80
N TYR A 23 12.11 33.89 1.67
CA TYR A 23 12.66 34.23 0.36
C TYR A 23 12.40 35.67 -0.08
N SER A 24 11.27 36.26 0.31
CA SER A 24 10.94 37.67 0.04
C SER A 24 12.00 38.61 0.60
N VAL A 25 12.32 38.45 1.89
CA VAL A 25 13.30 39.27 2.62
C VAL A 25 14.71 39.12 2.03
N ILE A 26 15.08 37.90 1.60
CA ILE A 26 16.39 37.67 0.97
C ILE A 26 16.49 38.34 -0.40
N MET A 27 15.39 38.32 -1.17
CA MET A 27 15.34 38.95 -2.49
C MET A 27 15.33 40.48 -2.41
N GLU A 28 14.69 41.07 -1.40
CA GLU A 28 14.75 42.51 -1.15
C GLU A 28 16.17 42.97 -0.77
N ARG A 29 16.87 42.17 0.04
CA ARG A 29 18.20 42.52 0.55
C ARG A 29 19.33 42.34 -0.45
N ILE A 30 19.13 41.54 -1.50
CA ILE A 30 20.14 41.26 -2.54
C ILE A 30 19.59 41.70 -3.91
N PRO A 31 20.04 42.85 -4.45
CA PRO A 31 19.53 43.35 -5.72
C PRO A 31 19.84 42.41 -6.88
N ASN A 32 18.88 42.33 -7.82
CA ASN A 32 18.92 41.49 -9.01
C ASN A 32 18.96 39.97 -8.74
N LEU A 33 18.53 39.51 -7.57
CA LEU A 33 18.44 38.09 -7.23
C LEU A 33 17.10 37.48 -7.67
N LYS A 34 17.13 36.59 -8.66
CA LYS A 34 15.93 35.83 -9.09
C LYS A 34 15.61 34.70 -8.10
N LYS A 35 14.33 34.45 -7.83
CA LYS A 35 13.83 33.37 -6.95
C LYS A 35 14.43 32.00 -7.27
N PHE A 36 14.57 31.64 -8.56
CA PHE A 36 15.16 30.37 -8.97
C PHE A 36 16.65 30.26 -8.59
N THR A 37 17.39 31.37 -8.68
CA THR A 37 18.81 31.44 -8.30
C THR A 37 18.96 31.28 -6.79
N LEU A 38 18.13 32.00 -6.01
CA LEU A 38 18.07 31.85 -4.57
C LEU A 38 17.74 30.40 -4.18
N SER A 39 16.77 29.78 -4.83
CA SER A 39 16.37 28.39 -4.56
C SER A 39 17.50 27.39 -4.81
N ARG A 40 18.22 27.53 -5.93
CA ARG A 40 19.38 26.71 -6.24
C ARG A 40 20.48 26.83 -5.18
N TYR A 41 20.82 28.06 -4.78
CA TYR A 41 21.86 28.30 -3.78
C TYR A 41 21.43 27.90 -2.38
N ALA A 42 20.15 28.08 -2.01
CA ALA A 42 19.63 27.64 -0.73
C ALA A 42 19.65 26.13 -0.58
N ASN A 43 19.30 25.37 -1.64
CA ASN A 43 19.43 23.91 -1.63
C ASN A 43 20.89 23.46 -1.59
N LYS A 44 21.81 24.23 -2.20
CA LYS A 44 23.26 23.97 -2.14
C LYS A 44 23.85 24.19 -0.75
N PHE A 45 23.42 25.23 -0.03
CA PHE A 45 23.97 25.59 1.28
C PHE A 45 23.27 24.91 2.47
N SER A 46 22.05 24.41 2.26
CA SER A 46 21.29 23.67 3.28
C SER A 46 20.83 22.33 2.73
N PRO A 47 21.75 21.34 2.59
CA PRO A 47 21.38 19.97 2.27
C PRO A 47 20.48 19.43 3.38
N GLY A 48 19.23 19.11 3.06
CA GLY A 48 18.21 18.69 4.04
C GLY A 48 17.09 19.69 4.28
N ARG A 49 17.10 20.84 3.59
CA ARG A 49 15.94 21.75 3.62
C ARG A 49 14.69 21.06 3.07
N VAL A 50 13.63 21.02 3.86
CA VAL A 50 12.35 20.47 3.45
C VAL A 50 11.72 21.39 2.40
N THR A 51 11.68 20.92 1.16
CA THR A 51 10.86 21.52 0.10
C THR A 51 9.47 20.88 0.12
N ALA A 52 8.44 21.64 -0.25
CA ALA A 52 7.15 21.03 -0.53
C ALA A 52 7.33 19.97 -1.62
N ASN A 53 6.82 18.75 -1.38
CA ASN A 53 6.90 17.67 -2.34
C ASN A 53 6.23 18.11 -3.66
N PRO A 54 6.97 18.16 -4.78
CA PRO A 54 6.41 18.58 -6.05
C PRO A 54 5.41 17.54 -6.54
N GLY A 55 4.36 18.01 -7.23
CA GLY A 55 3.38 17.16 -7.90
C GLY A 55 1.97 17.20 -7.33
N ARG A 56 1.08 16.42 -7.95
CA ARG A 56 -0.34 16.34 -7.58
C ARG A 56 -0.50 15.67 -6.21
N LYS A 57 -1.15 16.36 -5.28
CA LYS A 57 -1.51 15.78 -3.98
C LYS A 57 -2.41 14.56 -4.17
N ALA A 58 -2.18 13.52 -3.36
CA ALA A 58 -3.01 12.33 -3.38
C ALA A 58 -4.47 12.68 -3.04
N VAL A 59 -5.42 12.07 -3.75
CA VAL A 59 -6.87 12.28 -3.54
C VAL A 59 -7.31 11.84 -2.14
N LEU A 60 -6.64 10.84 -1.57
CA LEU A 60 -6.92 10.33 -0.24
C LEU A 60 -5.76 10.63 0.70
N SER A 61 -6.09 11.16 1.88
CA SER A 61 -5.15 11.37 2.97
C SER A 61 -4.64 10.04 3.54
N VAL A 62 -3.54 10.11 4.29
CA VAL A 62 -2.98 8.95 4.99
C VAL A 62 -3.98 8.39 6.02
N THR A 63 -4.74 9.26 6.68
CA THR A 63 -5.76 8.88 7.67
C THR A 63 -6.91 8.11 7.02
N THR A 64 -7.45 8.60 5.90
CA THR A 64 -8.52 7.91 5.17
C THR A 64 -8.07 6.55 4.66
N LYS A 65 -6.83 6.44 4.15
CA LYS A 65 -6.23 5.15 3.75
C LYS A 65 -6.11 4.18 4.93
N SER A 66 -5.69 4.67 6.10
CA SER A 66 -5.58 3.86 7.31
C SER A 66 -6.95 3.31 7.76
N TYR A 67 -7.98 4.17 7.74
CA TYR A 67 -9.34 3.77 8.07
C TYR A 67 -9.87 2.69 7.11
N ILE A 68 -9.69 2.89 5.79
CA ILE A 68 -10.12 1.91 4.79
C ILE A 68 -9.38 0.57 4.98
N ARG A 69 -8.08 0.61 5.26
CA ARG A 69 -7.31 -0.59 5.59
C ARG A 69 -7.92 -1.35 6.77
N LYS A 70 -8.26 -0.65 7.86
CA LYS A 70 -8.93 -1.24 9.02
C LYS A 70 -10.27 -1.90 8.64
N GLN A 71 -11.09 -1.22 7.84
CA GLN A 71 -12.38 -1.75 7.37
C GLN A 71 -12.22 -3.02 6.50
N ILE A 72 -11.22 -3.04 5.61
CA ILE A 72 -10.93 -4.22 4.78
C ILE A 72 -10.49 -5.40 5.66
N VAL A 73 -9.56 -5.18 6.59
CA VAL A 73 -9.04 -6.24 7.50
C VAL A 73 -10.14 -6.79 8.41
N ASN A 74 -11.01 -5.93 8.92
CA ASN A 74 -12.17 -6.33 9.71
C ASN A 74 -13.25 -7.03 8.89
N GLY A 75 -13.12 -7.06 7.55
CA GLY A 75 -14.02 -7.78 6.66
C GLY A 75 -15.33 -7.04 6.35
N THR A 76 -15.46 -5.76 6.67
CA THR A 76 -16.64 -4.95 6.32
C THR A 76 -16.63 -4.59 4.83
N LEU A 77 -15.47 -4.19 4.29
CA LEU A 77 -15.28 -3.83 2.88
C LEU A 77 -14.51 -4.94 2.13
N LYS A 78 -15.22 -5.98 1.70
CA LYS A 78 -14.61 -7.17 1.08
C LYS A 78 -14.20 -6.99 -0.38
N THR A 79 -14.87 -6.10 -1.10
CA THR A 79 -14.68 -5.92 -2.56
C THR A 79 -14.23 -4.51 -2.89
N ALA A 80 -13.48 -4.36 -3.97
CA ALA A 80 -13.08 -3.05 -4.46
C ALA A 80 -14.29 -2.17 -4.83
N LYS A 81 -15.39 -2.78 -5.27
CA LYS A 81 -16.65 -2.07 -5.55
C LYS A 81 -17.28 -1.51 -4.27
N ALA A 82 -17.24 -2.26 -3.17
CA ALA A 82 -17.69 -1.77 -1.87
C ALA A 82 -16.82 -0.61 -1.37
N VAL A 83 -15.49 -0.71 -1.52
CA VAL A 83 -14.57 0.37 -1.16
C VAL A 83 -14.83 1.62 -2.00
N HIS A 84 -15.03 1.47 -3.31
CA HIS A 84 -15.33 2.60 -4.19
C HIS A 84 -16.65 3.28 -3.82
N LYS A 85 -17.71 2.50 -3.59
CA LYS A 85 -19.01 3.02 -3.13
C LYS A 85 -18.85 3.79 -1.82
N TYR A 86 -18.12 3.23 -0.85
CA TYR A 86 -17.86 3.89 0.43
C TYR A 86 -17.13 5.23 0.25
N LEU A 87 -16.11 5.27 -0.60
CA LEU A 87 -15.35 6.49 -0.89
C LEU A 87 -16.23 7.59 -1.52
N VAL A 88 -17.08 7.22 -2.48
CA VAL A 88 -18.02 8.15 -3.11
C VAL A 88 -19.05 8.65 -2.09
N CYS A 89 -19.63 7.76 -1.28
CA CYS A 89 -20.60 8.14 -0.24
C CYS A 89 -19.99 9.06 0.85
N THR A 90 -18.68 8.99 1.08
CA THR A 90 -17.96 9.86 2.03
C THR A 90 -17.46 11.16 1.39
N GLY A 91 -17.89 11.47 0.15
CA GLY A 91 -17.59 12.73 -0.53
C GLY A 91 -16.28 12.76 -1.30
N HIS A 92 -15.59 11.62 -1.47
CA HIS A 92 -14.36 11.57 -2.25
C HIS A 92 -14.66 11.40 -3.74
N ALA A 93 -14.23 12.38 -4.55
CA ALA A 93 -14.29 12.31 -6.00
C ALA A 93 -13.19 11.39 -6.56
N ILE A 94 -13.43 10.07 -6.52
CA ILE A 94 -12.50 9.04 -7.00
C ILE A 94 -13.18 8.08 -7.98
N SER A 95 -12.48 7.77 -9.08
CA SER A 95 -12.93 6.76 -10.03
C SER A 95 -12.71 5.35 -9.49
N TYR A 96 -13.43 4.37 -10.04
CA TYR A 96 -13.24 2.96 -9.68
C TYR A 96 -11.79 2.49 -9.88
N SER A 97 -11.17 2.86 -11.01
CA SER A 97 -9.76 2.55 -11.29
C SER A 97 -8.80 3.24 -10.30
N GLY A 98 -9.12 4.46 -9.86
CA GLY A 98 -8.41 5.17 -8.79
C GLY A 98 -8.45 4.40 -7.47
N THR A 99 -9.63 3.88 -7.10
CA THR A 99 -9.79 3.04 -5.92
C THR A 99 -8.92 1.78 -5.98
N ILE A 100 -8.88 1.09 -7.12
CA ILE A 100 -8.01 -0.08 -7.31
C ILE A 100 -6.54 0.29 -7.12
N LYS A 101 -6.08 1.41 -7.70
CA LYS A 101 -4.70 1.89 -7.53
C LYS A 101 -4.39 2.19 -6.06
N VAL A 102 -5.31 2.82 -5.34
CA VAL A 102 -5.17 3.07 -3.89
C VAL A 102 -5.06 1.74 -3.12
N MET A 103 -5.93 0.77 -3.41
CA MET A 103 -5.89 -0.55 -2.76
C MET A 103 -4.56 -1.27 -3.01
N LYS A 104 -4.06 -1.25 -4.25
CA LYS A 104 -2.74 -1.78 -4.60
C LYS A 104 -1.61 -1.06 -3.86
N SER A 105 -1.68 0.28 -3.73
CA SER A 105 -0.70 1.04 -2.94
C SER A 105 -0.70 0.70 -1.44
N MET A 106 -1.79 0.10 -0.96
CA MET A 106 -1.90 -0.43 0.40
C MET A 106 -1.59 -1.93 0.49
N ASN A 107 -1.05 -2.52 -0.57
CA ASN A 107 -0.70 -3.93 -0.71
C ASN A 107 -1.90 -4.91 -0.71
N PHE A 108 -3.07 -4.45 -1.18
CA PHE A 108 -4.24 -5.31 -1.37
C PHE A 108 -4.36 -5.77 -2.82
N HIS A 109 -4.54 -7.09 -2.98
CA HIS A 109 -4.70 -7.75 -4.27
C HIS A 109 -6.01 -8.55 -4.30
N ALA A 110 -6.67 -8.54 -5.46
CA ALA A 110 -7.81 -9.41 -5.68
C ALA A 110 -7.33 -10.85 -5.85
N LYS A 111 -7.99 -11.80 -5.17
CA LYS A 111 -7.69 -13.23 -5.29
C LYS A 111 -9.00 -14.01 -5.32
N ILE A 112 -9.03 -15.04 -6.16
CA ILE A 112 -10.14 -16.00 -6.18
C ILE A 112 -10.05 -16.86 -4.92
N LYS A 113 -11.15 -16.94 -4.18
CA LYS A 113 -11.22 -17.79 -2.99
C LYS A 113 -11.24 -19.26 -3.42
N VAL A 114 -10.31 -20.05 -2.90
CA VAL A 114 -10.30 -21.51 -3.10
C VAL A 114 -11.55 -22.11 -2.45
N LYS A 115 -12.31 -22.91 -3.22
CA LYS A 115 -13.45 -23.68 -2.71
C LYS A 115 -12.92 -24.72 -1.72
N LYS A 116 -13.45 -24.73 -0.49
CA LYS A 116 -13.07 -25.68 0.56
C LYS A 116 -14.33 -26.23 1.20
N PRO A 117 -14.37 -27.52 1.59
CA PRO A 117 -15.48 -28.06 2.34
C PRO A 117 -15.63 -27.30 3.66
N LEU A 118 -16.88 -27.03 4.05
CA LEU A 118 -17.18 -26.40 5.32
C LEU A 118 -17.02 -27.43 6.44
N LEU A 119 -15.99 -27.25 7.27
CA LEU A 119 -15.75 -28.12 8.43
C LEU A 119 -16.45 -27.58 9.68
N THR A 120 -17.20 -28.45 10.36
CA THR A 120 -17.75 -28.16 11.69
C THR A 120 -16.63 -28.11 12.73
N LYS A 121 -16.92 -27.50 13.90
CA LYS A 121 -15.94 -27.42 15.00
C LYS A 121 -15.44 -28.82 15.42
N VAL A 122 -16.35 -29.78 15.51
CA VAL A 122 -16.05 -31.16 15.89
C VAL A 122 -15.16 -31.85 14.85
N GLN A 123 -15.45 -31.67 13.55
CA GLN A 123 -14.63 -32.22 12.48
C GLN A 123 -13.20 -31.65 12.49
N LYS A 124 -13.05 -30.34 12.76
CA LYS A 124 -11.73 -29.71 12.89
C LYS A 124 -10.93 -30.30 14.05
N ALA A 125 -11.56 -30.49 15.21
CA ALA A 125 -10.92 -31.08 16.38
C ALA A 125 -10.44 -32.51 16.11
N ARG A 126 -11.29 -33.37 15.52
CA ARG A 126 -10.90 -34.74 15.15
C ARG A 126 -9.75 -34.78 14.15
N ARG A 127 -9.81 -33.93 13.11
CA ARG A 127 -8.72 -33.83 12.13
C ARG A 127 -7.41 -33.38 12.76
N LEU A 128 -7.46 -32.43 13.69
CA LEU A 128 -6.28 -31.97 14.41
C LEU A 128 -5.70 -33.07 15.32
N ALA A 129 -6.54 -33.74 16.10
CA ALA A 129 -6.12 -34.83 16.97
C ALA A 129 -5.45 -35.97 16.18
N TRP A 130 -6.08 -36.38 15.07
CA TRP A 130 -5.50 -37.39 14.17
C TRP A 130 -4.14 -36.94 13.60
N ALA A 131 -4.03 -35.69 13.15
CA ALA A 131 -2.78 -35.16 12.62
C ALA A 131 -1.67 -35.07 13.68
N GLU A 132 -1.98 -34.71 14.92
CA GLU A 132 -1.00 -34.68 16.01
C GLU A 132 -0.54 -36.09 16.43
N GLU A 133 -1.46 -37.05 16.52
CA GLU A 133 -1.14 -38.45 16.83
C GLU A 133 -0.19 -39.08 15.79
N HIS A 134 -0.36 -38.71 14.52
CA HIS A 134 0.40 -39.26 13.40
C HIS A 134 1.55 -38.34 12.93
N LYS A 135 1.81 -37.24 13.64
CA LYS A 135 2.80 -36.22 13.25
C LYS A 135 4.22 -36.74 13.17
N ASN A 136 4.58 -37.66 14.07
CA ASN A 136 5.91 -38.23 14.20
C ASN A 136 6.04 -39.62 13.58
N TRP A 137 5.03 -40.06 12.82
CA TRP A 137 5.07 -41.36 12.15
C TRP A 137 6.23 -41.44 11.16
N THR A 138 6.97 -42.54 11.22
CA THR A 138 8.05 -42.83 10.29
C THR A 138 7.49 -43.38 8.98
N SER A 139 8.34 -43.44 7.94
CA SER A 139 7.93 -44.06 6.67
C SER A 139 7.47 -45.51 6.83
N ASP A 140 8.03 -46.26 7.80
CA ASP A 140 7.62 -47.64 8.09
C ASP A 140 6.25 -47.73 8.73
N ASP A 141 5.86 -46.74 9.54
CA ASP A 141 4.52 -46.68 10.14
C ASP A 141 3.47 -46.39 9.06
N TRP A 142 3.75 -45.44 8.15
CA TRP A 142 2.88 -45.14 7.01
C TRP A 142 2.72 -46.33 6.06
N ARG A 143 3.77 -47.14 5.86
CA ARG A 143 3.71 -48.35 5.03
C ARG A 143 2.71 -49.39 5.53
N ARG A 144 2.38 -49.37 6.83
CA ARG A 144 1.39 -50.30 7.41
C ARG A 144 -0.04 -49.84 7.20
N MET A 145 -0.25 -48.60 6.74
CA MET A 145 -1.57 -48.00 6.61
C MET A 145 -2.06 -48.10 5.17
N VAL A 146 -3.29 -48.59 4.98
CA VAL A 146 -3.95 -48.66 3.67
C VAL A 146 -5.13 -47.69 3.69
N PHE A 147 -5.16 -46.78 2.71
CA PHE A 147 -6.27 -45.86 2.49
C PHE A 147 -7.10 -46.34 1.31
N SER A 148 -8.41 -46.45 1.50
CA SER A 148 -9.38 -46.61 0.42
C SER A 148 -10.33 -45.41 0.39
N ASP A 149 -10.71 -44.99 -0.80
CA ASP A 149 -11.75 -44.00 -1.04
C ASP A 149 -12.50 -44.37 -2.32
N GLU A 150 -13.75 -43.94 -2.42
CA GLU A 150 -14.58 -44.16 -3.60
C GLU A 150 -14.70 -42.87 -4.38
N THR A 151 -14.50 -42.94 -5.70
CA THR A 151 -14.69 -41.80 -6.59
C THR A 151 -15.70 -42.14 -7.67
N LYS A 152 -16.59 -41.18 -7.96
CA LYS A 152 -17.60 -41.35 -9.00
C LYS A 152 -16.98 -41.09 -10.37
N VAL A 153 -17.12 -42.05 -11.28
CA VAL A 153 -16.71 -41.92 -12.68
C VAL A 153 -17.95 -42.00 -13.56
N ASN A 154 -18.26 -40.92 -14.28
CA ASN A 154 -19.39 -40.87 -15.20
C ASN A 154 -18.94 -41.23 -16.61
N VAL A 155 -19.56 -42.25 -17.21
CA VAL A 155 -19.25 -42.71 -18.58
C VAL A 155 -20.03 -41.90 -19.63
N TYR A 156 -21.26 -41.47 -19.33
CA TYR A 156 -22.08 -40.64 -20.22
C TYR A 156 -22.82 -39.56 -19.44
N GLY A 157 -22.77 -38.33 -19.95
CA GLY A 157 -23.53 -37.19 -19.43
C GLY A 157 -23.04 -36.65 -18.08
N SER A 158 -23.48 -35.43 -17.74
CA SER A 158 -23.36 -34.89 -16.39
C SER A 158 -24.61 -35.26 -15.59
N ASP A 159 -24.47 -35.47 -14.28
CA ASP A 159 -25.60 -35.86 -13.41
C ASP A 159 -26.59 -34.71 -13.12
N GLY A 160 -26.53 -33.61 -13.89
CA GLY A 160 -27.48 -32.50 -13.74
C GLY A 160 -27.31 -31.64 -12.49
N CYS A 161 -26.16 -31.65 -11.81
CA CYS A 161 -25.91 -30.77 -10.66
C CYS A 161 -25.05 -29.56 -11.05
N ASN A 162 -25.70 -28.44 -11.38
CA ASN A 162 -25.13 -27.09 -11.38
C ASN A 162 -25.65 -26.30 -10.18
#